data_AF-A0A2K9PSA0-F1
#
_entry.id   AF-A0A2K9PSA0-F1
#
_cell.length_a   1.000
_cell.length_b   1.000
_cell.length_c   1.000
_cell.angle_alpha   90.00
_cell.angle_beta   90.00
_cell.angle_gamma   90.00
#
_symmetry.space_group_name_H-M   'P 1'
#
loop_
_entity.id
_entity.type
_entity.pdbx_description
1 polymer ?
#
loop_
_entity_poly.entity_id
_entity_poly.type
_entity_poly.pdbx_seq_one_letter_code
_entity_poly.pdbx_strand_id
1 'polypeptide(L)'
;MLRDIVSNELYTVLLVAGLLIVAIAKLTSPKRFDDFIYVLGNSKYLKIYSRDQKFLDKFDALLFSNLILSASVFSFIAYRQINNGSRLSIDLMFKIAFSICVFILIKVLIERLIASIFEIDKLIDQYLFQKISYKNYIGLLLLPINALLLFSFKPTLPVIYFIIVLLLIVNIIGIITSFKTHQSLIKRNYFYFILYLCTLEISPYIILYKVFIAN
;
A
#
# COMPACT_ATOMS: atom_id res chain seq x y z
N MET A 1 2.98 -10.81 35.98
CA MET A 1 1.92 -9.94 35.44
C MET A 1 1.43 -10.57 34.14
N LEU A 2 0.36 -11.39 34.21
CA LEU A 2 -0.29 -11.88 33.00
C LEU A 2 -1.01 -10.70 32.35
N ARG A 3 -0.68 -10.41 31.09
CA ARG A 3 -1.38 -9.41 30.29
C ARG A 3 -2.81 -9.91 30.10
N ASP A 4 -3.81 -9.10 30.46
CA ASP A 4 -5.21 -9.39 30.13
C ASP A 4 -5.29 -9.71 28.63
N ILE A 5 -5.71 -10.94 28.33
CA ILE A 5 -5.91 -11.45 26.98
C ILE A 5 -7.20 -10.80 26.47
N VAL A 6 -7.12 -9.49 26.20
CA VAL A 6 -8.15 -8.80 25.43
C VAL A 6 -8.09 -9.41 24.03
N SER A 7 -9.15 -10.15 23.70
CA SER A 7 -9.50 -10.77 22.41
C SER A 7 -8.76 -10.20 21.19
N ASN A 8 -7.51 -10.64 21.01
CA ASN A 8 -6.70 -10.35 19.84
C ASN A 8 -6.79 -11.45 18.77
N GLU A 9 -7.64 -12.47 18.98
CA GLU A 9 -7.74 -13.66 18.14
C GLU A 9 -7.96 -13.30 16.67
N LEU A 10 -8.81 -12.31 16.40
CA LEU A 10 -9.10 -11.85 15.04
C LEU A 10 -7.87 -11.19 14.38
N TYR A 11 -7.08 -10.39 15.10
CA TYR A 11 -5.84 -9.83 14.54
C TYR A 11 -4.79 -10.93 14.28
N THR A 12 -4.70 -11.92 15.17
CA THR A 12 -3.82 -13.07 14.98
C THR A 12 -4.21 -13.84 13.72
N VAL A 13 -5.51 -14.11 13.53
CA VAL A 13 -6.03 -14.78 12.31
C VAL A 13 -5.67 -13.98 11.06
N LEU A 14 -5.86 -12.66 11.07
CA LEU A 14 -5.53 -11.81 9.92
C LEU A 14 -4.03 -11.76 9.63
N LEU A 15 -3.18 -11.72 10.66
CA LEU A 15 -1.73 -11.76 10.49
C LEU A 15 -1.27 -13.10 9.92
N VAL A 16 -1.80 -14.20 10.44
CA VAL A 16 -1.51 -15.54 9.92
C VAL A 16 -1.99 -15.66 8.48
N ALA A 17 -3.19 -15.16 8.16
CA ALA A 17 -3.70 -15.13 6.78
C ALA A 17 -2.79 -14.32 5.85
N GLY A 18 -2.33 -13.13 6.28
CA GLY A 18 -1.38 -12.33 5.51
C GLY A 18 -0.04 -13.04 5.28
N LEU A 19 0.51 -13.70 6.30
CA LEU A 19 1.71 -14.53 6.18
C LEU A 19 1.51 -15.70 5.21
N LEU A 20 0.37 -16.38 5.26
CA LEU A 20 0.04 -17.47 4.34
C LEU A 20 -0.04 -16.97 2.90
N ILE A 21 -0.67 -15.81 2.66
CA ILE A 21 -0.75 -15.20 1.33
C ILE A 21 0.65 -14.89 0.78
N VAL A 22 1.53 -14.31 1.61
CA VAL A 22 2.92 -14.04 1.22
C VAL A 22 3.69 -15.33 0.95
N ALA A 23 3.49 -16.37 1.76
CA ALA A 23 4.09 -17.68 1.53
C ALA A 23 3.62 -18.28 0.19
N ILE A 24 2.32 -18.22 -0.11
CA ILE A 24 1.76 -18.68 -1.39
C ILE A 24 2.32 -17.88 -2.57
N ALA A 25 2.48 -16.55 -2.43
CA ALA A 25 3.10 -15.71 -3.45
C ALA A 25 4.56 -16.14 -3.73
N LYS A 26 5.33 -16.45 -2.68
CA LYS A 26 6.70 -16.96 -2.81
C LYS A 26 6.74 -18.34 -3.47
N LEU A 27 5.82 -19.25 -3.12
CA LEU A 27 5.76 -20.59 -3.72
C LEU A 27 5.34 -20.55 -5.20
N THR A 28 4.44 -19.64 -5.57
CA THR A 28 3.93 -19.51 -6.94
C THR A 28 4.98 -18.91 -7.88
N SER A 29 5.83 -17.99 -7.40
CA SER A 29 6.82 -17.30 -8.24
C SER A 29 8.09 -16.94 -7.45
N PRO A 30 8.93 -17.93 -7.09
CA PRO A 30 10.07 -17.73 -6.19
C PRO A 30 11.09 -16.73 -6.74
N LYS A 31 11.53 -16.90 -8.00
CA LYS A 31 12.51 -15.99 -8.62
C LYS A 31 12.02 -14.54 -8.65
N ARG A 32 10.73 -14.35 -8.96
CA ARG A 32 10.10 -13.02 -8.99
C ARG A 32 9.97 -12.43 -7.59
N PHE A 33 9.67 -13.25 -6.59
CA PHE A 33 9.59 -12.83 -5.19
C PHE A 33 10.96 -12.39 -4.65
N ASP A 34 12.02 -13.12 -4.98
CA ASP A 34 13.39 -12.76 -4.58
C ASP A 34 13.80 -11.42 -5.22
N ASP A 35 13.51 -11.21 -6.51
CA ASP A 35 13.73 -9.91 -7.16
C ASP A 35 12.84 -8.80 -6.53
N PHE A 36 11.61 -9.11 -6.11
CA PHE A 36 10.67 -8.18 -5.48
C PHE A 36 11.12 -7.69 -4.11
N ILE A 37 11.73 -8.54 -3.27
CA ILE A 37 12.23 -8.14 -1.94
C ILE A 37 13.23 -6.98 -2.05
N TYR A 38 13.99 -6.91 -3.15
CA TYR A 38 14.98 -5.88 -3.38
C TYR A 38 14.44 -4.65 -4.12
N VAL A 39 13.13 -4.48 -4.29
CA VAL A 39 12.53 -3.39 -5.09
C VAL A 39 12.89 -1.97 -4.60
N LEU A 40 13.21 -1.80 -3.30
CA LEU A 40 13.66 -0.51 -2.76
C LEU A 40 15.05 -0.10 -3.26
N GLY A 41 15.98 -1.04 -3.37
CA GLY A 41 17.37 -0.78 -3.74
C GLY A 41 17.70 -1.14 -5.19
N ASN A 42 16.91 -2.01 -5.83
CA ASN A 42 17.20 -2.57 -7.14
C ASN A 42 16.00 -2.41 -8.09
N SER A 43 16.23 -1.65 -9.16
CA SER A 43 15.24 -1.44 -10.23
C SER A 43 15.05 -2.65 -11.16
N LYS A 44 15.81 -3.75 -10.98
CA LYS A 44 15.73 -4.96 -11.83
C LYS A 44 14.31 -5.51 -11.90
N TYR A 45 13.66 -5.69 -10.76
CA TYR A 45 12.27 -6.16 -10.71
C TYR A 45 11.35 -5.28 -11.56
N LEU A 46 11.43 -3.96 -11.35
CA LEU A 46 10.60 -2.99 -12.05
C LEU A 46 10.83 -3.06 -13.56
N LYS A 47 12.09 -3.12 -14.02
CA LYS A 47 12.42 -3.10 -15.46
C LYS A 47 12.04 -4.37 -16.21
N ILE A 48 12.19 -5.54 -15.57
CA ILE A 48 11.89 -6.84 -16.19
C ILE A 48 10.39 -7.05 -16.23
N TYR A 49 9.72 -6.88 -15.08
CA TYR A 49 8.32 -7.28 -14.93
C TYR A 49 7.31 -6.20 -15.37
N SER A 50 7.74 -4.95 -15.61
CA SER A 50 6.85 -3.91 -16.16
C SER A 50 6.52 -4.10 -17.64
N ARG A 51 7.33 -4.87 -18.39
CA ARG A 51 7.19 -5.01 -19.85
C ARG A 51 6.15 -6.04 -20.26
N ASP A 52 6.03 -7.11 -19.49
CA ASP A 52 5.14 -8.25 -19.78
C ASP A 52 3.90 -8.26 -18.88
N GLN A 53 3.63 -7.16 -18.17
CA GLN A 53 2.62 -7.15 -17.14
C GLN A 53 1.21 -7.16 -17.73
N LYS A 54 0.39 -8.11 -17.25
CA LYS A 54 -1.06 -8.08 -17.40
C LYS A 54 -1.67 -7.30 -16.23
N PHE A 55 -2.79 -6.62 -16.47
CA PHE A 55 -3.47 -5.77 -15.48
C PHE A 55 -3.70 -6.46 -14.11
N LEU A 56 -4.04 -7.75 -14.11
CA LEU A 56 -4.19 -8.57 -12.91
C LEU A 56 -3.35 -9.83 -13.06
N ASP A 57 -2.08 -9.75 -12.66
CA ASP A 57 -1.28 -10.95 -12.45
C ASP A 57 -1.60 -11.58 -11.09
N LYS A 58 -1.62 -12.92 -11.03
CA LYS A 58 -1.86 -13.69 -9.81
C LYS A 58 -0.88 -13.30 -8.71
N PHE A 59 0.38 -13.09 -9.06
CA PHE A 59 1.41 -12.68 -8.10
C PHE A 59 1.11 -11.31 -7.47
N ASP A 60 0.76 -10.33 -8.29
CA ASP A 60 0.47 -8.98 -7.84
C ASP A 60 -0.84 -8.93 -7.04
N ALA A 61 -1.84 -9.72 -7.43
CA ALA A 61 -3.10 -9.87 -6.70
C ALA A 61 -2.91 -10.45 -5.30
N LEU A 62 -2.04 -11.47 -5.15
CA LEU A 62 -1.70 -12.03 -3.84
C LEU A 62 -1.05 -10.97 -2.95
N LEU A 63 -0.01 -10.28 -3.44
CA LEU A 63 0.66 -9.25 -2.65
C LEU A 63 -0.25 -8.06 -2.34
N PHE A 64 -1.17 -7.72 -3.25
CA PHE A 64 -2.17 -6.67 -3.04
C PHE A 64 -3.19 -7.06 -1.96
N SER A 65 -3.61 -8.32 -1.91
CA SER A 65 -4.46 -8.81 -0.82
C SER A 65 -3.76 -8.73 0.54
N ASN A 66 -2.46 -9.07 0.59
CA ASN A 66 -1.65 -8.89 1.80
C ASN A 66 -1.54 -7.41 2.20
N LEU A 67 -1.39 -6.49 1.25
CA LEU A 67 -1.39 -5.06 1.51
C LEU A 67 -2.70 -4.61 2.18
N ILE A 68 -3.86 -5.01 1.66
CA ILE A 68 -5.17 -4.63 2.23
C ILE A 68 -5.29 -5.14 3.67
N LEU A 69 -4.96 -6.42 3.91
CA LEU A 69 -5.00 -7.01 5.24
C LEU A 69 -4.05 -6.28 6.20
N SER A 70 -2.79 -6.11 5.82
CA SER A 70 -1.79 -5.49 6.69
C SER A 70 -2.07 -4.00 6.96
N ALA A 71 -2.53 -3.25 5.95
CA ALA A 71 -2.90 -1.85 6.09
C ALA A 71 -4.16 -1.67 6.96
N SER A 72 -5.15 -2.56 6.83
CA SER A 72 -6.35 -2.51 7.67
C SER A 72 -6.04 -2.79 9.14
N VAL A 73 -5.22 -3.81 9.44
CA VAL A 73 -4.76 -4.11 10.81
C VAL A 73 -4.01 -2.91 11.40
N PHE A 74 -3.06 -2.34 10.66
CA PHE A 74 -2.31 -1.18 11.12
C PHE A 74 -3.22 0.04 11.38
N SER A 75 -4.11 0.35 10.44
CA SER A 75 -5.06 1.47 10.57
C SER A 75 -5.96 1.30 11.79
N PHE A 76 -6.36 0.07 12.08
CA PHE A 76 -7.17 -0.24 13.25
C PHE A 76 -6.39 -0.04 14.55
N ILE A 77 -5.13 -0.50 14.62
CA ILE A 77 -4.24 -0.27 15.77
C ILE A 77 -4.05 1.24 16.00
N ALA A 78 -3.82 2.00 14.91
CA ALA A 78 -3.71 3.45 14.95
C ALA A 78 -4.96 4.14 15.49
N TYR A 79 -6.13 3.78 14.96
CA TYR A 79 -7.41 4.34 15.40
C TYR A 79 -7.68 4.06 16.89
N ARG A 80 -7.45 2.82 17.34
CA ARG A 80 -7.61 2.43 18.75
C ARG A 80 -6.75 3.28 19.68
N GLN A 81 -5.52 3.57 19.26
CA GLN A 81 -4.58 4.35 20.06
C GLN A 81 -4.94 5.84 20.10
N ILE A 82 -5.43 6.41 19.00
CA ILE A 82 -5.84 7.82 18.92
C ILE A 82 -7.11 8.07 19.77
N ASN A 83 -8.07 7.14 19.74
CA ASN A 83 -9.34 7.28 20.45
C ASN A 83 -9.36 6.61 21.84
N ASN A 84 -8.20 6.56 22.51
CA ASN A 84 -8.05 6.10 23.90
C ASN A 84 -8.74 4.74 24.21
N GLY A 85 -8.64 3.78 23.30
CA GLY A 85 -9.10 2.42 23.55
C GLY A 85 -10.61 2.21 23.47
N SER A 86 -11.35 3.08 22.77
CA SER A 86 -12.77 2.87 22.44
C SER A 86 -13.03 1.44 21.96
N ARG A 87 -14.10 0.79 22.46
CA ARG A 87 -14.51 -0.54 21.97
C ARG A 87 -14.79 -0.46 20.48
N LEU A 88 -13.97 -1.16 19.72
CA LEU A 88 -14.09 -1.23 18.28
C LEU A 88 -14.86 -2.48 17.89
N SER A 89 -15.86 -2.31 17.03
CA SER A 89 -16.63 -3.42 16.48
C SER A 89 -15.88 -4.09 15.32
N ILE A 90 -16.14 -5.39 15.15
CA ILE A 90 -15.63 -6.18 14.01
C ILE A 90 -16.08 -5.55 12.69
N ASP A 91 -17.31 -5.03 12.65
CA ASP A 91 -17.87 -4.30 11.51
C ASP A 91 -17.02 -3.11 11.06
N LEU A 92 -16.44 -2.35 12.02
CA LEU A 92 -15.55 -1.24 11.68
C LEU A 92 -14.28 -1.72 11.00
N MET A 93 -13.74 -2.87 11.42
CA MET A 93 -12.53 -3.44 10.81
C MET A 93 -12.77 -3.83 9.35
N PHE A 94 -13.89 -4.51 9.07
CA PHE A 94 -14.27 -4.84 7.69
C PHE A 94 -14.57 -3.60 6.85
N LYS A 95 -15.24 -2.59 7.41
CA LYS A 95 -15.49 -1.31 6.72
C LYS A 95 -14.18 -0.62 6.35
N ILE A 96 -13.19 -0.59 7.25
CA ILE A 96 -11.87 0.00 6.97
C ILE A 96 -11.16 -0.78 5.86
N ALA A 97 -11.10 -2.12 5.96
CA ALA A 97 -10.45 -2.95 4.94
C ALA A 97 -11.10 -2.78 3.56
N PHE A 98 -12.44 -2.79 3.51
CA PHE A 98 -13.20 -2.59 2.28
C PHE A 98 -12.99 -1.18 1.71
N SER A 99 -13.01 -0.14 2.56
CA SER A 99 -12.76 1.24 2.16
C SER A 99 -11.37 1.41 1.55
N ILE A 100 -10.33 0.86 2.17
CA ILE A 100 -8.96 0.89 1.65
C ILE A 100 -8.88 0.19 0.28
N CYS A 101 -9.48 -1.00 0.16
CA CYS A 101 -9.50 -1.77 -1.08
C CYS A 101 -10.17 -0.97 -2.22
N VAL A 102 -11.39 -0.49 -1.99
CA VAL A 102 -12.18 0.27 -2.97
C VAL A 102 -11.47 1.56 -3.35
N PHE A 103 -10.91 2.29 -2.39
CA PHE A 103 -10.19 3.53 -2.65
C PHE A 103 -8.99 3.31 -3.58
N ILE A 104 -8.19 2.26 -3.34
CA ILE A 104 -7.03 1.95 -4.18
C ILE A 104 -7.48 1.49 -5.58
N LEU A 105 -8.51 0.63 -5.67
CA LEU A 105 -9.02 0.13 -6.94
C LEU A 105 -9.61 1.26 -7.82
N ILE A 106 -10.46 2.10 -7.25
CA ILE A 106 -11.04 3.26 -7.97
C ILE A 106 -9.92 4.15 -8.49
N LYS A 107 -8.91 4.45 -7.66
CA LYS A 107 -7.77 5.28 -8.07
C LYS A 107 -7.05 4.69 -9.29
N VAL A 108 -6.74 3.40 -9.26
CA VAL A 108 -6.07 2.71 -10.37
C VAL A 108 -6.95 2.70 -11.63
N LEU A 109 -8.26 2.47 -11.49
CA LEU A 109 -9.18 2.46 -12.64
C LEU A 109 -9.30 3.84 -13.30
N ILE A 110 -9.39 4.91 -12.52
CA ILE A 110 -9.42 6.29 -13.05
C ILE A 110 -8.13 6.60 -13.80
N GLU A 111 -6.97 6.25 -13.24
CA GLU A 111 -5.67 6.49 -13.87
C GLU A 111 -5.56 5.75 -15.22
N ARG A 112 -6.10 4.53 -15.32
CA ARG A 112 -6.13 3.78 -16.60
C ARG A 112 -7.14 4.33 -17.60
N LEU A 113 -8.31 4.79 -17.16
CA LEU A 113 -9.28 5.43 -18.05
C LEU A 113 -8.67 6.69 -18.69
N ILE A 114 -7.97 7.50 -17.91
CA ILE A 114 -7.24 8.66 -18.41
C ILE A 114 -6.16 8.21 -19.39
N ALA A 115 -5.41 7.15 -19.10
CA ALA A 115 -4.40 6.62 -20.02
C ALA A 115 -4.96 6.27 -21.40
N SER A 116 -6.12 5.62 -21.42
CA SER A 116 -6.79 5.20 -22.64
C SER A 116 -7.32 6.38 -23.44
N ILE A 117 -7.87 7.42 -22.78
CA ILE A 117 -8.34 8.64 -23.45
C ILE A 117 -7.20 9.39 -24.14
N PHE A 118 -6.00 9.38 -23.53
CA PHE A 118 -4.83 10.07 -24.05
C PHE A 118 -3.90 9.18 -24.88
N GLU A 119 -4.28 7.92 -25.16
CA GLU A 119 -3.48 6.94 -25.91
C GLU A 119 -2.05 6.73 -25.36
N ILE A 120 -1.88 6.84 -24.04
CA ILE A 120 -0.60 6.69 -23.33
C ILE A 120 -0.57 5.45 -22.41
N ASP A 121 -1.36 4.42 -22.73
CA ASP A 121 -1.54 3.21 -21.92
C ASP A 121 -0.22 2.56 -21.50
N LYS A 122 0.74 2.42 -22.43
CA LYS A 122 2.04 1.78 -22.15
C LYS A 122 2.84 2.50 -21.06
N LEU A 123 2.79 3.83 -21.04
CA LEU A 123 3.52 4.62 -20.06
C LEU A 123 2.83 4.58 -18.70
N ILE A 124 1.50 4.71 -18.68
CA ILE A 124 0.73 4.69 -17.44
C ILE A 124 0.69 3.29 -16.84
N ASP A 125 0.57 2.22 -17.62
CA ASP A 125 0.60 0.85 -17.10
C ASP A 125 1.95 0.53 -16.43
N GLN A 126 3.08 0.97 -17.02
CA GLN A 126 4.41 0.84 -16.39
C GLN A 126 4.53 1.65 -15.08
N TYR A 127 3.99 2.88 -15.08
CA TYR A 127 3.96 3.72 -13.89
C TYR A 127 3.09 3.10 -12.78
N LEU A 128 1.90 2.61 -13.12
CA LEU A 128 0.97 1.97 -12.19
C LEU A 128 1.57 0.69 -11.63
N PHE A 129 2.26 -0.10 -12.45
CA PHE A 129 2.99 -1.28 -11.98
C PHE A 129 3.98 -0.93 -10.88
N GLN A 130 4.83 0.07 -11.14
CA GLN A 130 5.84 0.51 -10.20
C GLN A 130 5.20 1.01 -8.91
N LYS A 131 4.17 1.85 -9.01
CA LYS A 131 3.42 2.38 -7.87
C LYS A 131 2.77 1.28 -7.02
N ILE A 132 2.12 0.31 -7.65
CA ILE A 132 1.49 -0.83 -6.96
C ILE A 132 2.57 -1.72 -6.31
N SER A 133 3.71 -1.93 -6.97
CA SER A 133 4.82 -2.72 -6.44
C SER A 133 5.37 -2.14 -5.13
N TYR A 134 5.59 -0.82 -5.07
CA TYR A 134 6.02 -0.16 -3.83
C TYR A 134 4.96 -0.23 -2.72
N LYS A 135 3.67 -0.12 -3.06
CA LYS A 135 2.59 -0.32 -2.09
C LYS A 135 2.53 -1.75 -1.59
N ASN A 136 2.67 -2.74 -2.46
CA ASN A 136 2.73 -4.15 -2.09
C ASN A 136 3.92 -4.42 -1.16
N TYR A 137 5.05 -3.74 -1.38
CA TYR A 137 6.21 -3.83 -0.50
C TYR A 137 5.93 -3.25 0.89
N ILE A 138 5.18 -2.14 0.97
CA ILE A 138 4.67 -1.63 2.26
C ILE A 138 3.81 -2.67 2.97
N GLY A 139 2.94 -3.39 2.24
CA GLY A 139 2.15 -4.49 2.79
C GLY A 139 3.03 -5.59 3.38
N LEU A 140 4.15 -5.93 2.71
CA LEU A 140 5.13 -6.89 3.21
C LEU A 140 5.81 -6.40 4.50
N LEU A 141 6.24 -5.13 4.55
CA LEU A 141 6.85 -4.52 5.74
C LEU A 141 5.88 -4.41 6.92
N LEU A 142 4.60 -4.16 6.65
CA LEU A 142 3.59 -4.00 7.68
C LEU A 142 3.31 -5.31 8.45
N LEU A 143 3.50 -6.48 7.85
CA LEU A 143 3.31 -7.76 8.55
C LEU A 143 4.16 -7.90 9.83
N PRO A 144 5.51 -7.83 9.76
CA PRO A 144 6.33 -7.93 10.97
C PRO A 144 6.10 -6.74 11.92
N ILE A 145 5.85 -5.55 11.40
CA ILE A 145 5.55 -4.37 12.21
C ILE A 145 4.27 -4.58 13.04
N ASN A 146 3.19 -5.03 12.40
CA ASN A 146 1.92 -5.32 13.07
C ASN A 146 2.06 -6.44 14.10
N ALA A 147 2.84 -7.48 13.79
CA ALA A 147 3.14 -8.54 14.76
C ALA A 147 3.85 -8.00 16.01
N LEU A 148 4.86 -7.13 15.84
CA LEU A 148 5.56 -6.50 16.95
C LEU A 148 4.64 -5.58 17.78
N LEU A 149 3.78 -4.80 17.11
CA LEU A 149 2.81 -3.92 17.78
C LEU A 149 1.72 -4.67 18.56
N LEU A 150 1.36 -5.89 18.14
CA LEU A 150 0.32 -6.66 18.80
C LEU A 150 0.86 -7.54 19.93
N PHE A 151 2.04 -8.12 19.76
CA PHE A 151 2.57 -9.12 20.70
C PHE A 151 3.69 -8.60 21.59
N SER A 152 4.58 -7.73 21.07
CA SER A 152 5.80 -7.36 21.78
C SER A 152 5.66 -6.04 22.56
N PHE A 153 5.14 -4.98 21.94
CA PHE A 153 5.07 -3.65 22.55
C PHE A 153 3.64 -3.16 22.71
N LYS A 154 3.36 -2.40 23.78
CA LYS A 154 2.10 -1.64 23.86
C LYS A 154 2.21 -0.47 22.86
N PRO A 155 1.30 -0.34 21.89
CA PRO A 155 1.35 0.75 20.93
C PRO A 155 1.28 2.09 21.67
N THR A 156 2.18 3.01 21.34
CA THR A 156 2.19 4.39 21.83
C THR A 156 2.10 5.33 20.64
N LEU A 157 1.56 6.55 20.83
CA LEU A 157 1.43 7.53 19.76
C LEU A 157 2.77 7.82 19.04
N PRO A 158 3.91 8.01 19.73
CA PRO A 158 5.19 8.24 19.06
C PRO A 158 5.63 7.09 18.15
N VAL A 159 5.40 5.84 18.56
CA VAL A 159 5.74 4.65 17.75
C VAL A 159 4.89 4.59 16.49
N ILE A 160 3.60 4.91 16.58
CA ILE A 160 2.71 4.92 15.42
C ILE A 160 3.12 6.01 14.43
N TYR A 161 3.45 7.21 14.90
CA TYR A 161 3.96 8.28 14.03
C TYR A 161 5.28 7.90 13.38
N PHE A 162 6.20 7.25 14.11
CA PHE A 162 7.45 6.76 13.54
C PHE A 162 7.22 5.77 12.40
N ILE A 163 6.28 4.82 12.57
CA ILE A 163 5.94 3.86 11.52
C ILE A 163 5.31 4.58 10.32
N ILE A 164 4.40 5.53 10.53
CA ILE A 164 3.81 6.32 9.44
C ILE A 164 4.91 7.05 8.65
N VAL A 165 5.88 7.68 9.32
CA VAL A 165 7.02 8.32 8.66
C VAL A 165 7.84 7.32 7.85
N LEU A 166 8.10 6.13 8.39
CA LEU A 166 8.81 5.05 7.68
C LEU A 166 8.05 4.62 6.41
N LEU A 167 6.73 4.47 6.49
CA LEU A 167 5.89 4.13 5.34
C LEU A 167 5.87 5.25 4.29
N LEU A 168 5.89 6.52 4.72
CA LEU A 168 5.99 7.66 3.82
C LEU A 168 7.33 7.70 3.09
N ILE A 169 8.44 7.39 3.77
CA ILE A 169 9.76 7.31 3.14
C ILE A 169 9.75 6.26 2.02
N VAL A 170 9.16 5.08 2.25
CA VAL A 170 9.05 4.03 1.21
C VAL A 170 8.25 4.52 0.00
N ASN A 171 7.14 5.24 0.22
CA ASN A 171 6.36 5.83 -0.87
C ASN A 171 7.16 6.89 -1.65
N ILE A 172 7.89 7.77 -0.94
CA ILE A 172 8.73 8.81 -1.55
C ILE A 172 9.82 8.18 -2.41
N ILE A 173 10.47 7.12 -1.91
CA ILE A 173 11.46 6.35 -2.70
C ILE A 173 10.81 5.83 -3.98
N GLY A 174 9.59 5.28 -3.90
CA GLY A 174 8.86 4.79 -5.07
C GLY A 174 8.56 5.88 -6.12
N ILE A 175 8.20 7.08 -5.66
CA ILE A 175 7.99 8.25 -6.54
C ILE A 175 9.33 8.69 -7.18
N ILE A 176 10.40 8.77 -6.40
CA ILE A 176 11.73 9.17 -6.89
C ILE A 176 12.25 8.17 -7.93
N THR A 177 12.12 6.87 -7.68
CA THR A 177 12.56 5.85 -8.64
C THR A 177 11.73 5.92 -9.91
N SER A 178 10.43 6.22 -9.82
CA SER A 178 9.55 6.40 -10.98
C SER A 178 9.96 7.61 -11.82
N PHE A 179 10.25 8.73 -11.14
CA PHE A 179 10.76 9.94 -11.79
C PHE A 179 12.09 9.70 -12.51
N LYS A 180 13.01 8.93 -11.90
CA LYS A 180 14.29 8.57 -12.53
C LYS A 180 14.09 7.73 -13.78
N THR A 181 13.14 6.79 -13.79
CA THR A 181 12.88 5.91 -14.93
C THR A 181 12.34 6.68 -16.14
N HIS A 182 11.48 7.69 -15.93
CA HIS A 182 10.81 8.44 -17.01
C HIS A 182 11.31 9.89 -17.17
N GLN A 183 12.52 10.18 -16.68
CA GLN A 183 13.05 11.55 -16.60
C GLN A 183 13.07 12.31 -17.94
N SER A 184 13.36 11.64 -19.06
CA SER A 184 13.41 12.27 -20.38
C SER A 184 12.05 12.77 -20.87
N LEU A 185 10.99 12.01 -20.62
CA LEU A 185 9.62 12.37 -20.95
C LEU A 185 9.09 13.47 -20.03
N ILE A 186 9.39 13.37 -18.74
CA ILE A 186 8.93 14.34 -17.73
C ILE A 186 9.60 15.70 -17.91
N LYS A 187 10.90 15.76 -18.23
CA LYS A 187 11.59 17.03 -18.48
C LYS A 187 11.00 17.81 -19.65
N ARG A 188 10.50 17.11 -20.67
CA ARG A 188 9.83 17.75 -21.82
C ARG A 188 8.46 18.32 -21.45
N ASN A 189 7.74 17.66 -20.53
CA ASN A 189 6.34 17.97 -20.18
C ASN A 189 6.15 18.19 -18.65
N TYR A 190 7.03 18.96 -18.01
CA TYR A 190 7.09 19.06 -16.54
C TYR A 190 5.81 19.62 -15.92
N PHE A 191 5.15 20.58 -16.59
CA PHE A 191 3.88 21.16 -16.13
C PHE A 191 2.76 20.13 -16.06
N TYR A 192 2.64 19.27 -17.08
CA TYR A 192 1.64 18.19 -17.10
C TYR A 192 1.88 17.15 -16.00
N PHE A 193 3.15 16.88 -15.67
CA PHE A 193 3.49 15.98 -14.57
C PHE A 193 3.09 16.55 -13.20
N ILE A 194 3.30 17.85 -12.96
CA ILE A 194 2.83 18.52 -11.74
C ILE A 194 1.30 18.46 -11.66
N LEU A 195 0.61 18.78 -12.76
CA LEU A 195 -0.85 18.74 -12.81
C LEU A 195 -1.39 17.34 -12.50
N TYR A 196 -0.73 16.29 -13.02
CA TYR A 196 -1.04 14.90 -12.69
C TYR A 196 -0.90 14.61 -11.19
N LEU A 197 0.23 14.94 -10.57
CA LEU A 197 0.45 14.73 -9.13
C LEU A 197 -0.60 15.47 -8.28
N CYS A 198 -0.89 16.71 -8.63
CA CYS A 198 -1.88 17.51 -7.90
C CYS A 198 -3.30 16.93 -8.05
N THR A 199 -3.69 16.50 -9.25
CA THR A 199 -5.08 16.13 -9.56
C THR A 199 -5.41 14.70 -9.17
N LEU A 200 -4.51 13.75 -9.44
CA LEU A 200 -4.80 12.32 -9.24
C LEU A 200 -4.12 11.76 -8.01
N GLU A 201 -2.96 12.27 -7.60
CA GLU A 201 -2.32 11.80 -6.39
C GLU A 201 -2.82 12.53 -5.15
N ILE A 202 -2.76 13.87 -5.13
CA ILE A 202 -2.97 14.70 -3.93
C ILE A 202 -4.46 15.07 -3.73
N SER A 203 -5.14 15.54 -4.77
CA SER A 203 -6.53 16.04 -4.69
C SER A 203 -7.52 15.05 -4.05
N PRO A 204 -7.49 13.73 -4.35
CA PRO A 204 -8.42 12.78 -3.72
C PRO A 204 -8.30 12.75 -2.18
N TYR A 205 -7.08 12.94 -1.65
CA TYR A 205 -6.88 13.00 -0.20
C TYR A 205 -7.45 14.29 0.41
N ILE A 206 -7.32 15.42 -0.30
CA ILE A 206 -7.88 16.72 0.13
C ILE A 206 -9.42 16.66 0.12
N ILE A 207 -10.02 16.06 -0.92
CA ILE A 207 -11.47 15.89 -1.01
C ILE A 207 -11.97 15.02 0.15
N LEU A 208 -11.30 13.89 0.43
CA LEU A 208 -11.65 13.05 1.59
C LEU A 208 -11.54 13.82 2.90
N TYR A 209 -10.46 14.57 3.12
CA TYR A 209 -10.30 15.39 4.31
C TYR A 209 -11.48 16.37 4.49
N LYS A 210 -11.87 17.07 3.41
CA LYS A 210 -12.98 18.02 3.47
C LYS A 210 -14.31 17.32 3.75
N VAL A 211 -14.59 16.18 3.13
CA VAL A 211 -15.85 15.44 3.31
C VAL A 211 -15.99 14.88 4.72
N PHE A 212 -14.89 14.42 5.35
CA PHE A 212 -14.94 13.77 6.66
C PHE A 212 -14.73 14.71 7.86
N ILE A 213 -14.03 15.84 7.69
CA ILE A 213 -13.68 16.74 8.81
C ILE A 213 -14.39 18.09 8.73
N ALA A 214 -14.76 18.56 7.54
CA ALA A 214 -15.45 19.85 7.37
C ALA A 214 -16.99 19.72 7.34
N ASN A 215 -17.52 18.55 7.70
CA ASN A 215 -18.94 18.30 7.98
C ASN A 215 -19.13 18.00 9.47
#